data_AF-A0A353Y2J4-F1
#
_entry.id   AF-A0A353Y2J4-F1
#
_cell.length_a   1.000
_cell.length_b   1.000
_cell.length_c   1.000
_cell.angle_alpha   90.00
_cell.angle_beta   90.00
_cell.angle_gamma   90.00
#
_symmetry.space_group_name_H-M   'P 1'
#
loop_
_entity.id
_entity.type
_entity.pdbx_description
1 polymer ?
#
loop_
_entity_poly.entity_id
_entity_poly.type
_entity_poly.pdbx_seq_one_letter_code
_entity_poly.pdbx_strand_id
1 'polypeptide(L)'
;MLGTITQWLNTISEVRHRAALQAVLNPIGDRLSTQTLTSAGLVIKAGGGVLVKAGAAFYAMVQGKLVTKAINTDMAALAGTVANATFNVYAFFIDSAGNLTSAMGTAATTLAGVVFPPIPQGKACIGFVIINPTGTGNFVGNTTALDDVTVVPNAVYVNTIGAFDPTVLIQ
;
A
#
# COMPACT_ATOMS: atom_id res chain seq x y z
N MET A 1 -2.05 1.33 31.44
CA MET A 1 -2.84 1.78 30.26
C MET A 1 -1.93 2.69 29.45
N LEU A 2 -1.62 2.35 28.19
CA LEU A 2 -0.85 3.25 27.33
C LEU A 2 -1.74 4.45 26.97
N GLY A 3 -1.27 5.67 27.24
CA GLY A 3 -2.01 6.89 26.91
C GLY A 3 -2.04 7.15 25.40
N THR A 4 -3.17 7.61 24.85
CA THR A 4 -3.27 7.98 23.42
C THR A 4 -2.56 9.31 23.15
N ILE A 5 -2.14 9.55 21.89
CA ILE A 5 -1.55 10.84 21.49
C ILE A 5 -2.45 12.01 21.92
N THR A 6 -3.78 11.88 21.76
CA THR A 6 -4.75 12.89 22.21
C THR A 6 -4.73 13.10 23.73
N GLN A 7 -4.59 12.03 24.53
CA GLN A 7 -4.50 12.15 25.99
C GLN A 7 -3.25 12.91 26.42
N TRP A 8 -2.09 12.64 25.80
CA TRP A 8 -0.86 13.38 26.07
C TRP A 8 -0.96 14.84 25.64
N LEU A 9 -1.53 15.10 24.46
CA LEU A 9 -1.71 16.45 23.93
C LEU A 9 -2.70 17.29 24.74
N ASN A 10 -3.66 16.68 25.45
CA ASN A 10 -4.57 17.39 26.34
C ASN A 10 -3.87 18.03 27.56
N THR A 11 -2.63 17.65 27.87
CA THR A 11 -1.82 18.30 28.90
C THR A 11 -1.31 19.69 28.47
N ILE A 12 -1.32 19.99 27.17
CA ILE A 12 -0.91 21.29 26.63
C ILE A 12 -2.08 22.26 26.78
N SER A 13 -1.88 23.34 27.52
CA SER A 13 -2.91 24.35 27.83
C SER A 13 -3.42 25.09 26.58
N GLU A 14 -2.51 25.43 25.66
CA GLU A 14 -2.83 26.17 24.44
C GLU A 14 -3.43 25.29 23.33
N VAL A 15 -4.63 25.64 22.88
CA VAL A 15 -5.38 24.88 21.86
C VAL A 15 -4.68 24.91 20.50
N ARG A 16 -4.09 26.05 20.14
CA ARG A 16 -3.38 26.20 18.85
C ARG A 16 -2.14 25.31 18.78
N HIS A 17 -1.36 25.25 19.86
CA HIS A 17 -0.18 24.40 19.93
C HIS A 17 -0.56 22.91 19.89
N ARG A 18 -1.64 22.55 20.61
CA ARG A 18 -2.20 21.20 20.58
C ARG A 18 -2.58 20.77 19.16
N ALA A 19 -3.32 21.60 18.43
CA ALA A 19 -3.77 21.30 17.08
C ALA A 19 -2.58 21.16 16.09
N ALA A 20 -1.59 22.05 16.18
CA ALA A 20 -0.39 21.98 15.35
C ALA A 20 0.40 20.69 15.59
N LEU A 21 0.60 20.32 16.86
CA LEU A 21 1.28 19.06 17.21
C LEU A 21 0.46 17.84 16.79
N GLN A 22 -0.86 17.88 16.94
CA GLN A 22 -1.73 16.77 16.54
C GLN A 22 -1.65 16.51 15.03
N ALA A 23 -1.57 17.55 14.21
CA ALA A 23 -1.42 17.44 12.76
C ALA A 23 -0.13 16.70 12.35
N VAL A 24 0.92 16.78 13.17
CA VAL A 24 2.21 16.10 12.93
C VAL A 24 2.26 14.72 13.58
N LEU A 25 1.81 14.59 14.82
CA LEU A 25 1.93 13.35 15.60
C LEU A 25 0.95 12.26 15.15
N ASN A 26 -0.26 12.63 14.73
CA ASN A 26 -1.23 11.64 14.24
C ASN A 26 -0.72 10.82 13.05
N PRO A 27 -0.21 11.43 11.95
CA PRO A 27 0.29 10.64 10.83
C PRO A 27 1.52 9.82 11.22
N ILE A 28 2.41 10.33 12.09
CA ILE A 28 3.57 9.56 12.56
C ILE A 28 3.11 8.33 13.37
N GLY A 29 2.22 8.53 14.34
CA GLY A 29 1.67 7.45 15.16
C GLY A 29 0.92 6.42 14.31
N ASP A 30 0.17 6.88 13.30
CA ASP A 30 -0.51 6.03 12.34
C ASP A 30 0.50 5.19 11.54
N ARG A 31 1.54 5.80 10.97
CA ARG A 31 2.57 5.06 10.20
C ARG A 31 3.38 4.08 11.04
N LEU A 32 3.63 4.36 12.31
CA LEU A 32 4.36 3.46 13.20
C LEU A 32 3.48 2.31 13.72
N SER A 33 2.18 2.55 13.91
CA SER A 33 1.24 1.53 14.38
C SER A 33 0.54 0.75 13.26
N THR A 34 0.82 1.12 12.00
CA THR A 34 0.18 0.57 10.81
C THR A 34 1.19 0.14 9.76
N GLN A 35 1.61 -1.13 9.81
CA GLN A 35 2.67 -1.69 8.96
C GLN A 35 2.45 -3.17 8.68
N THR A 36 2.92 -3.63 7.51
CA THR A 36 2.95 -5.06 7.17
C THR A 36 4.15 -5.72 7.84
N LEU A 37 3.93 -6.77 8.62
CA LEU A 37 4.97 -7.40 9.44
C LEU A 37 5.73 -8.49 8.67
N THR A 38 5.06 -9.13 7.71
CA THR A 38 5.62 -10.22 6.90
C THR A 38 5.21 -10.00 5.45
N SER A 39 6.10 -10.33 4.51
CA SER A 39 5.81 -10.21 3.07
C SER A 39 4.56 -11.01 2.66
N ALA A 40 3.68 -10.39 1.86
CA ALA A 40 2.51 -11.07 1.27
C ALA A 40 2.87 -11.93 0.05
N GLY A 41 4.09 -11.83 -0.46
CA GLY A 41 4.53 -12.51 -1.68
C GLY A 41 3.60 -12.23 -2.86
N LEU A 42 3.29 -10.96 -3.13
CA LEU A 42 2.35 -10.56 -4.19
C LEU A 42 2.70 -11.21 -5.54
N VAL A 43 1.70 -11.81 -6.19
CA VAL A 43 1.80 -12.47 -7.49
C VAL A 43 0.49 -12.36 -8.27
N ILE A 44 0.52 -12.62 -9.57
CA ILE A 44 -0.71 -12.79 -10.37
C ILE A 44 -1.58 -13.91 -9.80
N LYS A 45 -2.91 -13.75 -9.85
CA LYS A 45 -3.85 -14.76 -9.34
C LYS A 45 -3.68 -16.11 -10.04
N ALA A 46 -3.67 -16.08 -11.36
CA ALA A 46 -3.51 -17.20 -12.27
C ALA A 46 -3.11 -16.65 -13.65
N GLY A 47 -2.65 -17.51 -14.57
CA GLY A 47 -2.35 -17.10 -15.94
C GLY A 47 -3.59 -16.51 -16.63
N GLY A 48 -3.41 -15.44 -17.40
CA GLY A 48 -4.50 -14.64 -17.97
C GLY A 48 -5.29 -13.83 -16.93
N GLY A 49 -4.80 -13.74 -15.69
CA GLY A 49 -5.51 -13.12 -14.58
C GLY A 49 -5.43 -11.59 -14.58
N VAL A 50 -6.55 -10.95 -14.23
CA VAL A 50 -6.65 -9.47 -14.09
C VAL A 50 -6.41 -8.99 -12.64
N LEU A 51 -6.20 -9.92 -11.71
CA LEU A 51 -6.04 -9.65 -10.29
C LEU A 51 -4.69 -10.13 -9.76
N VAL A 52 -4.21 -9.41 -8.74
CA VAL A 52 -3.08 -9.81 -7.90
C VAL A 52 -3.63 -10.59 -6.71
N LYS A 53 -2.88 -11.57 -6.21
CA LYS A 53 -3.18 -12.29 -4.96
C LYS A 53 -1.98 -12.28 -4.02
N ALA A 54 -2.22 -12.61 -2.77
CA ALA A 54 -1.17 -12.96 -1.82
C ALA A 54 -0.61 -14.35 -2.14
N GLY A 55 0.68 -14.43 -2.44
CA GLY A 55 1.40 -15.70 -2.64
C GLY A 55 1.86 -16.35 -1.34
N ALA A 56 1.78 -15.64 -0.21
CA ALA A 56 2.02 -16.17 1.13
C ALA A 56 0.95 -15.65 2.10
N ALA A 57 0.73 -16.37 3.20
CA ALA A 57 0.00 -15.82 4.33
C ALA A 57 0.80 -14.66 4.93
N PHE A 58 0.12 -13.60 5.36
CA PHE A 58 0.79 -12.43 5.92
C PHE A 58 0.07 -11.84 7.13
N TYR A 59 0.83 -11.06 7.89
CA TYR A 59 0.38 -10.31 9.06
C TYR A 59 0.63 -8.81 8.83
N ALA A 60 -0.32 -8.00 9.27
CA ALA A 60 -0.19 -6.55 9.31
C ALA A 60 -0.70 -6.03 10.65
N MET A 61 -0.06 -4.99 11.16
CA MET A 61 -0.62 -4.14 12.21
C MET A 61 -1.39 -3.01 11.54
N VAL A 62 -2.59 -2.71 12.04
CA VAL A 62 -3.37 -1.54 11.62
C VAL A 62 -3.89 -0.84 12.86
N GLN A 63 -3.36 0.35 13.15
CA GLN A 63 -3.68 1.14 14.35
C GLN A 63 -3.60 0.31 15.65
N GLY A 64 -2.57 -0.53 15.77
CA GLY A 64 -2.36 -1.39 16.94
C GLY A 64 -3.20 -2.68 16.96
N LYS A 65 -3.97 -2.99 15.91
CA LYS A 65 -4.68 -4.27 15.77
C LYS A 65 -3.94 -5.19 14.81
N LEU A 66 -3.72 -6.44 15.22
CA LEU A 66 -3.17 -7.47 14.36
C LEU A 66 -4.25 -7.94 13.38
N VAL A 67 -3.92 -7.93 12.09
CA VAL A 67 -4.75 -8.43 10.99
C VAL A 67 -3.94 -9.48 10.23
N THR A 68 -4.61 -10.53 9.77
CA THR A 68 -3.98 -11.59 8.97
C THR A 68 -4.82 -11.90 7.73
N LYS A 69 -4.14 -12.37 6.69
CA LYS A 69 -4.76 -12.94 5.50
C LYS A 69 -4.07 -14.23 5.11
N ALA A 70 -4.87 -15.19 4.66
CA ALA A 70 -4.37 -16.46 4.17
C ALA A 70 -3.68 -16.30 2.81
N ILE A 71 -2.85 -17.28 2.46
CA ILE A 71 -2.35 -17.46 1.10
C ILE A 71 -3.53 -17.54 0.11
N ASN A 72 -3.31 -17.10 -1.13
CA ASN A 72 -4.30 -17.04 -2.20
C ASN A 72 -5.47 -16.07 -1.94
N THR A 73 -5.36 -15.18 -0.95
CA THR A 73 -6.30 -14.07 -0.82
C THR A 73 -6.13 -13.12 -2.01
N ASP A 74 -7.20 -12.85 -2.75
CA ASP A 74 -7.20 -11.86 -3.83
C ASP A 74 -7.01 -10.46 -3.26
N MET A 75 -6.16 -9.67 -3.91
CA MET A 75 -6.06 -8.23 -3.65
C MET A 75 -7.25 -7.49 -4.29
N ALA A 76 -7.47 -6.26 -3.84
CA ALA A 76 -8.50 -5.41 -4.43
C ALA A 76 -8.25 -5.20 -5.94
N ALA A 77 -9.34 -5.16 -6.70
CA ALA A 77 -9.31 -4.98 -8.15
C ALA A 77 -8.55 -3.70 -8.54
N LEU A 78 -7.84 -3.76 -9.65
CA LEU A 78 -7.12 -2.60 -10.20
C LEU A 78 -8.12 -1.69 -10.92
N ALA A 79 -8.04 -0.38 -10.69
CA ALA A 79 -8.97 0.57 -11.31
C ALA A 79 -8.21 1.73 -11.96
N GLY A 80 -8.56 2.05 -13.21
CA GLY A 80 -7.89 3.08 -14.01
C GLY A 80 -7.05 2.49 -15.15
N THR A 81 -6.41 3.38 -15.90
CA THR A 81 -5.73 3.04 -17.15
C THR A 81 -4.29 3.52 -17.13
N VAL A 82 -3.34 2.64 -17.44
CA VAL A 82 -1.95 3.01 -17.70
C VAL A 82 -1.76 3.13 -19.21
N ALA A 83 -1.40 4.32 -19.66
CA ALA A 83 -1.17 4.57 -21.08
C ALA A 83 0.05 3.79 -21.58
N ASN A 84 0.02 3.40 -22.86
CA ASN A 84 1.15 2.77 -23.52
C ASN A 84 2.45 3.57 -23.33
N ALA A 85 3.56 2.87 -23.09
CA ALA A 85 4.88 3.43 -22.85
C ALA A 85 5.00 4.38 -21.63
N THR A 86 4.05 4.32 -20.69
CA THR A 86 4.13 5.02 -19.39
C THR A 86 4.24 4.03 -18.24
N PHE A 87 4.79 4.48 -17.12
CA PHE A 87 4.86 3.73 -15.87
C PHE A 87 3.76 4.24 -14.93
N ASN A 88 3.13 3.32 -14.20
CA ASN A 88 2.37 3.67 -13.00
C ASN A 88 2.40 2.51 -12.00
N VAL A 89 1.87 2.75 -10.80
CA VAL A 89 1.75 1.76 -9.73
C VAL A 89 0.30 1.63 -9.26
N TYR A 90 -0.06 0.43 -8.84
CA TYR A 90 -1.25 0.17 -8.03
C TYR A 90 -0.82 -0.35 -6.67
N ALA A 91 -1.07 0.45 -5.63
CA ALA A 91 -0.76 0.10 -4.25
C ALA A 91 -1.95 -0.61 -3.60
N PHE A 92 -1.66 -1.62 -2.77
CA PHE A 92 -2.66 -2.41 -2.04
C PHE A 92 -2.59 -2.09 -0.55
N PHE A 93 -3.78 -1.94 0.05
CA PHE A 93 -3.93 -1.57 1.44
C PHE A 93 -4.89 -2.50 2.16
N ILE A 94 -4.67 -2.68 3.47
CA ILE A 94 -5.57 -3.40 4.37
C ILE A 94 -5.98 -2.50 5.54
N ASP A 95 -7.27 -2.51 5.90
CA ASP A 95 -7.78 -1.83 7.08
C ASP A 95 -7.88 -2.77 8.30
N SER A 96 -8.25 -2.21 9.46
CA SER A 96 -8.37 -2.97 10.70
C SER A 96 -9.51 -4.00 10.73
N ALA A 97 -10.46 -3.92 9.79
CA ALA A 97 -11.51 -4.93 9.59
C ALA A 97 -11.06 -6.02 8.60
N GLY A 98 -9.86 -5.89 8.02
CA GLY A 98 -9.35 -6.80 7.00
C GLY A 98 -9.89 -6.53 5.61
N ASN A 99 -10.50 -5.38 5.34
CA ASN A 99 -10.91 -5.02 3.98
C ASN A 99 -9.68 -4.62 3.17
N LEU A 100 -9.63 -5.09 1.93
CA LEU A 100 -8.58 -4.80 0.98
C LEU A 100 -9.03 -3.70 0.04
N THR A 101 -8.16 -2.72 -0.21
CA THR A 101 -8.40 -1.63 -1.17
C THR A 101 -7.17 -1.39 -2.02
N SER A 102 -7.35 -0.93 -3.24
CA SER A 102 -6.28 -0.54 -4.16
C SER A 102 -6.33 0.98 -4.42
N ALA A 103 -5.19 1.58 -4.75
CA ALA A 103 -5.14 2.93 -5.30
C ALA A 103 -4.08 3.02 -6.39
N MET A 104 -4.40 3.75 -7.46
CA MET A 104 -3.50 4.04 -8.56
C MET A 104 -2.67 5.30 -8.25
N GLY A 105 -1.39 5.28 -8.59
CA GLY A 105 -0.54 6.47 -8.54
C GLY A 105 -0.75 7.42 -9.73
N THR A 106 0.15 8.39 -9.88
CA THR A 106 0.20 9.27 -11.05
C THR A 106 1.25 8.75 -12.03
N ALA A 107 0.81 8.52 -13.27
CA ALA A 107 1.67 7.96 -14.32
C ALA A 107 2.76 8.94 -14.78
N ALA A 108 3.88 8.39 -15.23
CA ALA A 108 4.99 9.15 -15.80
C ALA A 108 5.70 8.37 -16.91
N THR A 109 6.52 9.04 -17.71
CA THR A 109 7.31 8.41 -18.80
C THR A 109 8.51 7.61 -18.29
N THR A 110 8.92 7.82 -17.04
CA THR A 110 9.99 7.07 -16.37
C THR A 110 9.49 6.55 -15.04
N LEU A 111 10.01 5.40 -14.58
CA LEU A 111 9.64 4.83 -13.28
C LEU A 111 9.90 5.81 -12.12
N ALA A 112 11.01 6.56 -12.18
CA ALA A 112 11.36 7.54 -11.15
C ALA A 112 10.41 8.75 -11.10
N GLY A 113 9.67 9.03 -12.19
CA GLY A 113 8.68 10.09 -12.24
C GLY A 113 7.31 9.68 -11.69
N VAL A 114 7.09 8.39 -11.42
CA VAL A 114 5.80 7.89 -10.89
C VAL A 114 5.60 8.43 -9.48
N VAL A 115 4.45 9.08 -9.26
CA VAL A 115 4.06 9.54 -7.92
C VAL A 115 3.20 8.47 -7.28
N PHE A 116 3.64 7.97 -6.13
CA PHE A 116 2.92 6.96 -5.36
C PHE A 116 1.57 7.52 -4.86
N PRO A 117 0.48 6.73 -4.84
CA PRO A 117 -0.77 7.18 -4.26
C PRO A 117 -0.58 7.52 -2.77
N PRO A 118 -1.29 8.53 -2.24
CA PRO A 118 -1.23 8.84 -0.83
C PRO A 118 -1.73 7.63 -0.02
N ILE A 119 -0.99 7.24 1.02
CA ILE A 119 -1.41 6.11 1.85
C ILE A 119 -2.55 6.58 2.77
N PRO A 120 -3.73 5.94 2.73
CA PRO A 120 -4.83 6.32 3.60
C PRO A 120 -4.47 6.08 5.08
N GLN A 121 -4.95 6.97 5.96
CA GLN A 121 -4.89 6.76 7.40
C GLN A 121 -5.69 5.50 7.79
N GLY A 122 -5.23 4.80 8.83
CA GLY A 122 -5.86 3.58 9.32
C GLY A 122 -5.73 2.40 8.37
N LYS A 123 -4.77 2.43 7.43
CA LYS A 123 -4.50 1.33 6.50
C LYS A 123 -3.01 1.07 6.31
N ALA A 124 -2.64 -0.21 6.37
CA ALA A 124 -1.28 -0.67 6.10
C ALA A 124 -1.10 -0.89 4.61
N CYS A 125 0.04 -0.44 4.07
CA CYS A 125 0.46 -0.78 2.72
C CYS A 125 1.00 -2.21 2.73
N ILE A 126 0.43 -3.06 1.89
CA ILE A 126 0.83 -4.47 1.72
C ILE A 126 1.98 -4.56 0.71
N GLY A 127 1.90 -3.73 -0.32
CA GLY A 127 2.80 -3.70 -1.45
C GLY A 127 2.15 -2.99 -2.63
N PHE A 128 2.76 -3.13 -3.80
CA PHE A 128 2.25 -2.54 -5.03
C PHE A 128 2.67 -3.35 -6.25
N VAL A 129 1.93 -3.20 -7.34
CA VAL A 129 2.34 -3.67 -8.66
C VAL A 129 2.71 -2.49 -9.55
N ILE A 130 3.87 -2.55 -10.17
CA ILE A 130 4.30 -1.62 -11.21
C ILE A 130 3.76 -2.13 -12.54
N ILE A 131 3.21 -1.23 -13.35
CA ILE A 131 2.68 -1.52 -14.67
C ILE A 131 3.34 -0.58 -15.68
N ASN A 132 3.85 -1.15 -16.77
CA ASN A 132 4.44 -0.46 -17.89
C ASN A 132 4.10 -1.19 -19.19
N PRO A 133 2.93 -0.92 -19.81
CA PRO A 133 2.54 -1.55 -21.05
C PRO A 133 3.45 -1.09 -22.19
N THR A 134 4.12 -2.04 -22.85
CA THR A 134 5.03 -1.77 -23.99
C THR A 134 4.57 -2.41 -25.29
N GLY A 135 3.48 -3.17 -25.27
CA GLY A 135 2.89 -3.80 -26.43
C GLY A 135 1.92 -2.88 -27.18
N THR A 136 0.84 -3.44 -27.73
CA THR A 136 -0.20 -2.69 -28.43
C THR A 136 -1.31 -2.27 -27.46
N GLY A 137 -1.47 -0.96 -27.26
CA GLY A 137 -2.57 -0.39 -26.47
C GLY A 137 -2.24 -0.12 -25.01
N ASN A 138 -3.28 0.28 -24.27
CA ASN A 138 -3.20 0.64 -22.86
C ASN A 138 -3.48 -0.57 -21.96
N PHE A 139 -2.92 -0.57 -20.76
CA PHE A 139 -3.36 -1.47 -19.71
C PHE A 139 -4.59 -0.87 -19.00
N VAL A 140 -5.69 -1.62 -18.95
CA VAL A 140 -6.90 -1.23 -18.22
C VAL A 140 -7.07 -2.16 -17.02
N GLY A 141 -7.03 -1.58 -15.82
CA GLY A 141 -7.18 -2.33 -14.58
C GLY A 141 -8.48 -3.14 -14.55
N ASN A 142 -8.41 -4.37 -14.01
CA ASN A 142 -9.51 -5.33 -13.91
C ASN A 142 -10.08 -5.83 -15.26
N THR A 143 -9.45 -5.48 -16.38
CA THR A 143 -9.86 -5.92 -17.73
C THR A 143 -8.70 -6.56 -18.49
N THR A 144 -7.54 -5.90 -18.53
CA THR A 144 -6.34 -6.43 -19.16
C THR A 144 -5.65 -7.43 -18.23
N ALA A 145 -5.28 -8.60 -18.75
CA ALA A 145 -4.52 -9.59 -17.99
C ALA A 145 -3.13 -9.02 -17.62
N LEU A 146 -2.63 -9.36 -16.43
CA LEU A 146 -1.33 -8.88 -15.95
C LEU A 146 -0.14 -9.50 -16.70
N ASP A 147 -0.37 -10.63 -17.36
CA ASP A 147 0.55 -11.37 -18.22
C ASP A 147 0.15 -11.32 -19.71
N ASP A 148 -0.65 -10.32 -20.10
CA ASP A 148 -1.12 -10.17 -21.49
C ASP A 148 0.04 -10.02 -22.48
N VAL A 149 0.08 -10.89 -23.50
CA VAL A 149 1.17 -10.93 -24.50
C VAL A 149 1.04 -9.86 -25.59
N THR A 150 -0.13 -9.24 -25.72
CA THR A 150 -0.39 -8.19 -26.72
C THR A 150 -0.14 -6.81 -26.13
N VAL A 151 -0.67 -6.50 -24.95
CA VAL A 151 -0.46 -5.24 -24.23
C VAL A 151 0.92 -5.20 -23.55
N VAL A 152 1.46 -6.37 -23.19
CA VAL A 152 2.75 -6.54 -22.49
C VAL A 152 2.87 -5.59 -21.29
N PRO A 153 2.07 -5.79 -20.21
CA PRO A 153 2.02 -4.85 -19.07
C PRO A 153 3.30 -4.74 -18.25
N ASN A 154 4.25 -5.68 -18.44
CA ASN A 154 5.49 -5.80 -17.67
C ASN A 154 5.25 -5.69 -16.15
N ALA A 155 4.26 -6.43 -15.65
CA ALA A 155 3.86 -6.35 -14.25
C ALA A 155 4.99 -6.79 -13.30
N VAL A 156 5.40 -5.90 -12.40
CA VAL A 156 6.40 -6.18 -11.36
C VAL A 156 5.78 -6.03 -9.99
N TYR A 157 5.88 -7.07 -9.17
CA TYR A 157 5.28 -7.12 -7.83
C TYR A 157 6.30 -6.74 -6.76
N VAL A 158 5.97 -5.74 -5.95
CA VAL A 158 6.82 -5.26 -4.86
C VAL A 158 6.08 -5.40 -3.54
N ASN A 159 6.70 -6.09 -2.59
CA ASN A 159 6.15 -6.28 -1.25
C ASN A 159 6.73 -5.24 -0.31
N THR A 160 5.90 -4.61 0.51
CA THR A 160 6.37 -3.72 1.57
C THR A 160 6.42 -4.47 2.89
N ILE A 161 7.47 -4.24 3.65
CA ILE A 161 7.59 -4.67 5.04
C ILE A 161 7.78 -3.40 5.88
N GLY A 162 7.22 -3.40 7.09
CA GLY A 162 7.38 -2.34 8.06
C GLY A 162 8.84 -1.98 8.29
N ALA A 163 9.08 -0.71 8.62
CA ALA A 163 10.42 -0.27 8.96
C ALA A 163 10.87 -0.98 10.24
N PHE A 164 11.99 -1.70 10.17
CA PHE A 164 12.68 -2.26 11.32
C PHE A 164 14.05 -1.62 11.39
N ASP A 165 14.29 -0.82 12.43
CA ASP A 165 15.59 -0.24 12.71
C ASP A 165 16.06 -0.72 14.10
N PRO A 166 16.95 -1.72 14.16
CA PRO A 166 17.47 -2.22 15.43
C PRO A 166 18.50 -1.26 16.07
N THR A 167 18.85 -0.17 15.41
CA THR A 167 19.91 0.77 15.85
C THR A 167 19.38 2.03 16.51
N VAL A 168 18.05 2.20 16.60
CA VAL A 168 17.43 3.23 17.44
C VAL A 168 17.58 2.83 18.91
N LEU A 169 18.70 3.21 19.52
CA LEU A 169 19.00 2.98 20.93
C LEU A 169 18.43 4.14 21.77
N ILE A 170 17.61 3.81 22.78
CA ILE A 170 17.20 4.78 23.81
C ILE A 170 18.30 4.75 24.88
N GLN A 171 19.22 5.70 24.82
CA GLN A 171 20.18 5.98 25.90
C GLN A 171 19.83 7.31 26.56
#